data_AF-A0A8S1N7U0-F1
#
_entry.id   AF-A0A8S1N7U0-F1
#
_cell.length_a   1.000
_cell.length_b   1.000
_cell.length_c   1.000
_cell.angle_alpha   90.00
_cell.angle_beta   90.00
_cell.angle_gamma   90.00
#
_symmetry.space_group_name_H-M   'P 1'
#
loop_
_entity.id
_entity.type
_entity.pdbx_description
1 polymer ?
#
loop_
_entity_poly.entity_id
_entity_poly.type
_entity_poly.pdbx_seq_one_letter_code
_entity_poly.pdbx_strand_id
1 'polypeptide(L)'
;MQSILKQCECLDEEYKQLVKNIENMLDNLSIVSLEFVNSKLEFLENYSETLKSSQIDARLHRNSQIKNLIEYIKMHKKTQVKSQAQSPPSKMANHRPKYSFNENTFSTFLHENMNQFTQQKTLNNETELPNQKIQVLKQKSLNTLQILIKKQKNEQRKENEDIFKLLQKCMNHISNNKHLFDEYHDLQEEYQVIVQNNKHILSKVNLEIKSCMIKQNISQLMASQESFKSYLDSII
;
A
#
# COMPACT_ATOMS: atom_id res chain seq x y z
N MET A 1 3.96 34.09 34.94
CA MET A 1 3.08 33.82 33.78
C MET A 1 3.90 33.98 32.51
N GLN A 2 4.46 32.90 31.97
CA GLN A 2 5.04 32.96 30.62
C GLN A 2 3.90 33.26 29.65
N SER A 3 4.04 34.31 28.84
CA SER A 3 3.01 34.70 27.86
C SER A 3 2.70 33.52 26.95
N ILE A 4 1.41 33.27 26.67
CA ILE A 4 0.92 32.26 25.71
C ILE A 4 1.68 32.35 24.38
N LEU A 5 2.03 33.57 23.96
CA LEU A 5 2.83 33.82 22.75
C LEU A 5 4.23 33.23 22.85
N LYS A 6 4.91 33.35 23.99
CA LYS A 6 6.23 32.77 24.23
C LYS A 6 6.20 31.25 24.20
N GLN A 7 5.11 30.64 24.70
CA GLN A 7 4.93 29.19 24.62
C GLN A 7 4.72 28.72 23.18
N CYS A 8 3.93 29.45 22.39
CA CYS A 8 3.76 29.18 20.96
C CYS A 8 5.09 29.30 20.19
N GLU A 9 5.88 30.35 20.45
CA GLU A 9 7.20 30.53 19.84
C GLU A 9 8.14 29.35 20.17
N CYS A 10 8.18 28.90 21.42
CA CYS A 10 8.96 27.71 21.79
C CYS A 10 8.51 26.46 21.02
N LEU A 11 7.21 26.27 20.79
CA LEU A 11 6.68 25.14 20.03
C LEU A 11 6.97 25.25 18.53
N ASP A 12 7.02 26.47 17.99
CA ASP A 12 7.39 26.72 16.60
C ASP A 12 8.89 26.47 16.37
N GLU A 13 9.75 26.81 17.33
CA GLU A 13 11.17 26.44 17.28
C GLU A 13 11.40 24.93 17.45
N GLU A 14 10.65 24.27 18.35
CA GLU A 14 10.70 22.81 18.47
C GLU A 14 10.30 22.15 17.14
N TYR A 15 9.25 22.64 16.48
CA TYR A 15 8.82 22.15 15.17
C TYR A 15 9.94 22.25 14.12
N LYS A 16 10.58 23.42 13.99
CA LYS A 16 11.69 23.63 13.05
C LYS A 16 12.85 22.66 13.32
N GLN A 17 13.19 22.45 14.58
CA GLN A 17 14.23 21.50 14.97
C GLN A 17 13.87 20.05 14.58
N LEU A 18 12.61 19.67 14.78
CA LEU A 18 12.13 18.33 14.43
C LEU A 18 12.08 18.11 12.91
N VAL A 19 11.69 19.13 12.13
CA VAL A 19 11.73 19.08 10.65
C VAL A 19 13.17 18.92 10.15
N LYS A 20 14.10 19.73 10.67
CA LYS A 20 15.53 19.60 10.35
C LYS A 20 16.08 18.21 10.71
N ASN A 21 15.60 17.61 11.80
CA ASN A 21 15.96 16.24 12.15
C ASN A 21 15.46 15.24 11.11
N ILE A 22 14.23 15.41 10.60
CA ILE A 22 13.70 14.57 9.51
C ILE A 22 14.56 14.68 8.26
N GLU A 23 14.92 15.91 7.84
CA GLU A 23 15.76 16.14 6.65
C GLU A 23 17.07 15.34 6.71
N ASN A 24 17.73 15.30 7.88
CA ASN A 24 18.95 14.52 8.10
C ASN A 24 18.73 12.99 8.12
N MET A 25 17.48 12.53 8.18
CA MET A 25 17.10 11.11 8.27
C MET A 25 16.49 10.55 6.98
N LEU A 26 16.28 11.39 5.96
CA LEU A 26 15.67 10.97 4.69
C LEU A 26 16.58 10.02 3.90
N ASP A 27 17.89 10.10 4.11
CA ASP A 27 18.85 9.20 3.50
C ASP A 27 18.60 7.76 3.96
N ASN A 28 18.50 6.85 2.99
CA ASN A 28 18.24 5.41 3.16
C ASN A 28 16.77 5.01 3.39
N LEU A 29 15.80 5.87 3.07
CA LEU A 29 14.39 5.46 2.96
C LEU A 29 14.11 4.77 1.61
N SER A 30 13.07 3.93 1.59
CA SER A 30 12.49 3.48 0.31
C SER A 30 11.82 4.65 -0.41
N ILE A 31 11.73 4.60 -1.74
CA ILE A 31 11.08 5.66 -2.55
C ILE A 31 9.64 5.92 -2.05
N VAL A 32 8.90 4.85 -1.75
CA VAL A 32 7.52 4.94 -1.22
C VAL A 32 7.49 5.61 0.17
N SER A 33 8.40 5.24 1.06
CA SER A 33 8.49 5.84 2.40
C SER A 33 8.92 7.31 2.33
N LEU A 34 9.79 7.66 1.39
CA LEU A 34 10.24 9.03 1.15
C LEU A 34 9.09 9.92 0.65
N GLU A 35 8.32 9.44 -0.34
CA GLU A 35 7.17 10.16 -0.88
C GLU A 35 6.09 10.39 0.19
N PHE A 36 5.80 9.37 1.02
CA PHE A 36 4.90 9.50 2.15
C PHE A 36 5.38 10.56 3.16
N VAL A 37 6.66 10.54 3.52
CA VAL A 37 7.24 11.50 4.46
C VAL A 37 7.17 12.91 3.90
N ASN A 38 7.53 13.12 2.64
CA ASN A 38 7.48 14.42 1.99
C ASN A 38 6.06 14.98 1.92
N SER A 39 5.08 14.16 1.50
CA SER A 39 3.67 14.55 1.48
C SER A 39 3.15 14.93 2.87
N LYS A 40 3.60 14.21 3.91
CA LYS A 40 3.21 14.50 5.30
C LYS A 40 3.88 15.78 5.84
N LEU A 41 5.13 16.05 5.46
CA LEU A 41 5.83 17.29 5.79
C LEU A 41 5.13 18.50 5.16
N GLU A 42 4.84 18.44 3.86
CA GLU A 42 4.14 19.51 3.13
C GLU A 42 2.76 19.80 3.75
N PHE A 43 2.00 18.76 4.10
CA PHE A 43 0.73 18.94 4.81
C PHE A 43 0.90 19.66 6.16
N LEU A 44 1.92 19.30 6.94
CA LEU A 44 2.14 19.88 8.26
C LEU A 44 2.70 21.31 8.19
N GLU A 45 3.45 21.63 7.15
CA GLU A 45 3.91 22.98 6.84
C GLU A 45 2.72 23.89 6.50
N ASN A 46 1.88 23.49 5.53
CA ASN A 46 0.65 24.21 5.20
C ASN A 46 -0.27 24.36 6.42
N TYR A 47 -0.42 23.30 7.21
CA TYR A 47 -1.19 23.37 8.46
C TYR A 47 -0.59 24.39 9.43
N SER A 48 0.75 24.43 9.56
CA SER A 48 1.46 25.37 10.42
C SER A 48 1.19 26.84 10.05
N GLU A 49 1.18 27.15 8.76
CA GLU A 49 0.90 28.52 8.27
C GLU A 49 -0.51 29.00 8.61
N THR A 50 -1.47 28.08 8.69
CA THR A 50 -2.86 28.40 9.03
C THR A 50 -3.10 28.63 10.54
N LEU A 51 -2.12 28.36 11.40
CA LEU A 51 -2.28 28.47 12.85
C LEU A 51 -2.22 29.93 13.34
N LYS A 52 -3.26 30.35 14.05
CA LYS A 52 -3.26 31.63 14.77
C LYS A 52 -2.24 31.60 15.91
N SER A 53 -1.68 32.75 16.26
CA SER A 53 -0.60 32.91 17.26
C SER A 53 -0.94 32.42 18.67
N SER A 54 -2.20 32.28 19.04
CA SER A 54 -2.65 31.83 20.38
C SER A 54 -3.01 30.34 20.45
N GLN A 55 -2.98 29.60 19.34
CA GLN A 55 -3.43 28.20 19.29
C GLN A 55 -2.32 27.23 19.75
N ILE A 56 -2.12 27.11 21.06
CA ILE A 56 -1.10 26.23 21.67
C ILE A 56 -1.38 24.75 21.36
N ASP A 57 -2.62 24.29 21.56
CA ASP A 57 -2.97 22.86 21.41
C ASP A 57 -2.76 22.38 19.98
N ALA A 58 -3.03 23.24 18.99
CA ALA A 58 -2.80 22.93 17.59
C ALA A 58 -1.31 22.77 17.27
N ARG A 59 -0.44 23.59 17.88
CA ARG A 59 1.03 23.48 17.77
C ARG A 59 1.54 22.22 18.49
N LEU A 60 1.02 21.90 19.67
CA LEU A 60 1.35 20.65 20.38
C LEU A 60 1.00 19.44 19.53
N HIS A 61 -0.20 19.43 18.93
CA HIS A 61 -0.62 18.36 18.03
C HIS A 61 0.28 18.26 16.79
N ARG A 62 0.59 19.39 16.14
CA ARG A 62 1.54 19.44 14.99
C ARG A 62 2.89 18.84 15.37
N ASN A 63 3.48 19.24 16.50
CA ASN A 63 4.78 18.75 16.95
C ASN A 63 4.72 17.25 17.27
N SER A 64 3.62 16.77 17.86
CA SER A 64 3.41 15.34 18.08
C SER A 64 3.35 14.56 16.77
N GLN A 65 2.69 15.10 15.73
CA GLN A 65 2.64 14.46 14.41
C GLN A 65 4.03 14.35 13.77
N ILE A 66 4.87 15.37 13.88
CA ILE A 66 6.26 15.31 13.40
C ILE A 66 7.08 14.29 14.21
N LYS A 67 6.92 14.21 15.53
CA LYS A 67 7.59 13.20 16.36
C LYS A 67 7.21 11.77 15.92
N ASN A 68 5.93 11.53 15.65
CA ASN A 68 5.46 10.25 15.12
C ASN A 68 6.05 9.96 13.72
N LEU A 69 6.23 11.00 12.89
CA LEU A 69 6.87 10.86 11.59
C LEU A 69 8.36 10.50 11.71
N ILE A 70 9.07 11.06 12.68
CA ILE A 70 10.46 10.66 13.01
C ILE A 70 10.51 9.18 13.42
N GLU A 71 9.58 8.72 14.26
CA GLU A 71 9.50 7.29 14.64
C GLU A 71 9.24 6.39 13.43
N TYR A 72 8.31 6.80 12.55
CA TYR A 72 8.06 6.10 11.30
C TYR A 72 9.34 5.98 10.46
N ILE A 73 10.07 7.08 10.27
CA ILE A 73 11.34 7.08 9.50
C ILE A 73 12.36 6.13 10.13
N LYS A 74 12.49 6.12 11.47
CA LYS A 74 13.39 5.19 12.18
C LYS A 74 13.06 3.72 11.91
N MET A 75 11.77 3.37 11.86
CA MET A 75 11.31 2.01 11.61
C MET A 75 11.46 1.59 10.14
N HIS A 76 11.44 2.55 9.22
CA HIS A 76 11.46 2.32 7.78
C HIS A 76 12.81 2.63 7.12
N LYS A 77 13.80 3.07 7.89
CA LYS A 77 15.17 3.23 7.40
C LYS A 77 15.71 1.86 7.00
N LYS A 78 16.18 1.72 5.75
CA LYS A 78 16.86 0.50 5.30
C LYS A 78 18.14 0.36 6.11
N THR A 79 18.11 -0.49 7.13
CA THR A 79 19.33 -0.93 7.81
C THR A 79 20.16 -1.71 6.79
N GLN A 80 21.27 -1.14 6.32
CA GLN A 80 22.37 -1.95 5.81
C GLN A 80 22.93 -2.72 7.01
N VAL A 81 22.31 -3.87 7.33
CA VAL A 81 22.86 -4.76 8.35
C VAL A 81 24.10 -5.40 7.73
N LYS A 82 25.28 -4.85 8.02
CA LYS A 82 26.48 -5.67 8.12
C LYS A 82 26.20 -6.65 9.24
N SER A 83 25.88 -7.88 8.87
CA SER A 83 25.60 -8.99 9.76
C SER A 83 26.80 -9.22 10.68
N GLN A 84 26.73 -8.71 11.91
CA GLN A 84 27.60 -9.18 12.98
C GLN A 84 26.70 -9.51 14.17
N ALA A 85 26.52 -10.81 14.37
CA ALA A 85 25.71 -11.42 15.40
C ALA A 85 26.20 -11.01 16.80
N GLN A 86 25.24 -10.78 17.72
CA GLN A 86 25.29 -11.18 19.13
C GLN A 86 23.98 -10.74 19.83
N SER A 87 23.08 -11.69 20.07
CA SER A 87 22.11 -11.68 21.20
C SER A 87 22.84 -12.08 22.50
N PRO A 88 22.37 -11.85 23.77
CA PRO A 88 20.99 -11.64 24.29
C PRO A 88 20.97 -10.60 25.50
N PRO A 89 20.06 -10.55 26.52
CA PRO A 89 18.77 -11.20 26.77
C PRO A 89 17.56 -10.29 27.15
N SER A 90 16.41 -10.96 27.25
CA SER A 90 15.03 -10.55 27.56
C SER A 90 14.75 -9.93 28.94
N LYS A 91 13.89 -8.89 29.02
CA LYS A 91 12.86 -8.71 30.09
C LYS A 91 11.61 -7.91 29.62
N MET A 92 10.46 -8.61 29.70
CA MET A 92 9.05 -8.24 29.93
C MET A 92 8.53 -6.79 29.68
N ALA A 93 7.44 -6.66 28.91
CA ALA A 93 6.08 -6.38 29.42
C ALA A 93 5.05 -6.14 28.29
N ASN A 94 4.08 -7.06 28.21
CA ASN A 94 2.68 -6.94 27.76
C ASN A 94 2.25 -5.75 26.89
N HIS A 95 1.85 -6.00 25.64
CA HIS A 95 0.54 -5.60 25.05
C HIS A 95 0.31 -6.27 23.68
N ARG A 96 -0.78 -7.05 23.57
CA ARG A 96 -1.50 -7.63 22.41
C ARG A 96 -0.69 -7.97 21.12
N PRO A 97 -0.66 -9.25 20.67
CA PRO A 97 -0.05 -9.58 19.39
C PRO A 97 -0.98 -9.23 18.22
N LYS A 98 -0.55 -8.28 17.37
CA LYS A 98 -0.83 -8.36 15.93
C LYS A 98 -0.14 -9.62 15.43
N TYR A 99 -0.88 -10.50 14.77
CA TYR A 99 -0.41 -11.80 14.29
C TYR A 99 0.73 -11.59 13.27
N SER A 100 1.98 -11.52 13.74
CA SER A 100 3.14 -11.70 12.88
C SER A 100 3.24 -13.19 12.60
N PHE A 101 3.20 -13.56 11.32
CA PHE A 101 3.46 -14.92 10.90
C PHE A 101 4.91 -15.26 11.30
N ASN A 102 5.05 -16.01 12.39
CA ASN A 102 6.34 -16.45 12.87
C ASN A 102 6.69 -17.77 12.18
N GLU A 103 7.52 -17.65 11.14
CA GLU A 103 8.04 -18.75 10.33
C GLU A 103 8.74 -19.82 11.17
N ASN A 104 9.36 -19.43 12.30
CA ASN A 104 9.98 -20.36 13.21
C ASN A 104 8.93 -21.18 13.97
N THR A 105 7.84 -20.59 14.46
CA THR A 105 6.78 -21.34 15.13
C THR A 105 6.02 -22.26 14.18
N PHE A 106 5.85 -21.84 12.92
CA PHE A 106 5.24 -22.67 11.89
C PHE A 106 6.15 -23.84 11.50
N SER A 107 7.46 -23.59 11.39
CA SER A 107 8.46 -24.64 11.14
C SER A 107 8.52 -25.63 12.30
N THR A 108 8.48 -25.17 13.55
CA THR A 108 8.42 -26.03 14.74
C THR A 108 7.11 -26.84 14.77
N PHE A 109 5.96 -26.24 14.45
CA PHE A 109 4.68 -26.94 14.37
C PHE A 109 4.66 -28.02 13.28
N LEU A 110 5.27 -27.76 12.11
CA LEU A 110 5.42 -28.77 11.06
C LEU A 110 6.42 -29.86 11.46
N HIS A 111 7.53 -29.50 12.12
CA HIS A 111 8.52 -30.47 12.59
C HIS A 111 7.98 -31.35 13.72
N GLU A 112 7.25 -30.79 14.70
CA GLU A 112 6.60 -31.56 15.76
C GLU A 112 5.54 -32.52 15.20
N ASN A 113 4.72 -32.07 14.24
CA ASN A 113 3.74 -32.95 13.58
C ASN A 113 4.39 -34.03 12.70
N MET A 114 5.50 -33.73 12.03
CA MET A 114 6.24 -34.71 11.23
C MET A 114 7.01 -35.72 12.09
N ASN A 115 7.51 -35.30 13.26
CA ASN A 115 8.18 -36.17 14.23
C ASN A 115 7.20 -37.12 14.94
N GLN A 116 5.93 -36.72 15.13
CA GLN A 116 4.88 -37.64 15.58
C GLN A 116 4.58 -38.75 14.55
N PHE A 117 4.78 -38.48 13.26
CA PHE A 117 4.65 -39.46 12.19
C PHE A 117 5.77 -40.51 12.18
N THR A 118 6.96 -40.16 12.69
CA THR A 118 8.14 -41.04 12.69
C THR A 118 8.29 -41.86 13.97
N GLN A 119 7.78 -41.39 15.12
CA GLN A 119 7.87 -42.14 16.38
C GLN A 119 6.80 -43.23 16.56
N GLN A 120 5.75 -43.28 15.75
CA GLN A 120 4.70 -44.32 15.86
C GLN A 120 5.05 -45.65 15.16
N LYS A 121 6.20 -45.79 14.49
CA LYS A 121 6.59 -47.05 13.85
C LYS A 121 7.31 -48.06 14.76
N THR A 122 7.53 -47.72 16.03
CA THR A 122 8.12 -48.65 17.01
C THR A 122 7.33 -48.64 18.31
N LEU A 123 6.10 -49.13 18.26
CA LEU A 123 5.52 -49.92 19.35
C LEU A 123 4.29 -50.67 18.83
N ASN A 124 4.44 -51.98 18.69
CA ASN A 124 3.31 -52.89 18.48
C ASN A 124 2.43 -52.86 19.73
N ASN A 125 1.12 -52.62 19.57
CA ASN A 125 0.06 -53.58 19.88
C ASN A 125 -1.33 -52.93 19.74
N GLU A 126 -2.16 -53.61 18.96
CA GLU A 126 -3.63 -53.68 18.96
C GLU A 126 -4.41 -52.52 19.60
N THR A 127 -5.10 -51.70 18.81
CA THR A 127 -6.54 -51.39 18.93
C THR A 127 -6.99 -50.61 17.68
N GLU A 128 -8.15 -50.94 17.15
CA GLU A 128 -8.80 -50.33 16.00
C GLU A 128 -9.05 -48.80 16.15
N LEU A 129 -8.72 -48.05 15.07
CA LEU A 129 -9.10 -46.67 14.73
C LEU A 129 -8.61 -45.49 15.60
N PRO A 130 -8.23 -44.33 14.98
CA PRO A 130 -9.13 -43.59 14.10
C PRO A 130 -8.44 -43.09 12.82
N ASN A 131 -8.50 -43.90 11.76
CA ASN A 131 -8.13 -43.50 10.40
C ASN A 131 -8.91 -42.24 9.94
N GLN A 132 -10.09 -41.99 10.51
CA GLN A 132 -10.90 -40.78 10.31
C GLN A 132 -10.28 -39.50 10.86
N LYS A 133 -9.61 -39.50 12.02
CA LYS A 133 -9.00 -38.26 12.57
C LYS A 133 -7.83 -37.80 11.71
N ILE A 134 -7.02 -38.73 11.20
CA ILE A 134 -5.90 -38.44 10.30
C ILE A 134 -6.41 -37.93 8.95
N GLN A 135 -7.47 -38.54 8.40
CA GLN A 135 -8.12 -38.05 7.18
C GLN A 135 -8.72 -36.65 7.34
N VAL A 136 -9.41 -36.39 8.45
CA VAL A 136 -9.99 -35.07 8.76
C VAL A 136 -8.91 -34.02 8.95
N LEU A 137 -7.78 -34.37 9.58
CA LEU A 137 -6.64 -33.45 9.75
C LEU A 137 -5.98 -33.14 8.40
N LYS A 138 -5.80 -34.15 7.55
CA LYS A 138 -5.27 -34.01 6.17
C LYS A 138 -6.20 -33.17 5.30
N GLN A 139 -7.51 -33.35 5.42
CA GLN A 139 -8.50 -32.54 4.70
C GLN A 139 -8.49 -31.09 5.20
N LYS A 140 -8.35 -30.87 6.52
CA LYS A 140 -8.26 -29.52 7.10
C LYS A 140 -6.99 -28.80 6.69
N SER A 141 -5.83 -29.47 6.64
CA SER A 141 -4.59 -28.86 6.17
C SER A 141 -4.65 -28.55 4.67
N LEU A 142 -5.25 -29.42 3.86
CA LEU A 142 -5.45 -29.22 2.42
C LEU A 142 -6.41 -28.06 2.14
N ASN A 143 -7.52 -27.97 2.87
CA ASN A 143 -8.45 -26.83 2.78
C ASN A 143 -7.78 -25.51 3.19
N THR A 144 -6.97 -25.53 4.26
CA THR A 144 -6.22 -24.35 4.70
C THR A 144 -5.21 -23.91 3.65
N LEU A 145 -4.46 -24.85 3.05
CA LEU A 145 -3.55 -24.56 1.94
C LEU A 145 -4.28 -24.00 0.72
N GLN A 146 -5.44 -24.54 0.35
CA GLN A 146 -6.25 -24.00 -0.75
C GLN A 146 -6.72 -22.57 -0.49
N ILE A 147 -7.12 -22.25 0.76
CA ILE A 147 -7.53 -20.90 1.16
C ILE A 147 -6.34 -19.94 1.08
N LEU A 148 -5.17 -20.35 1.55
CA LEU A 148 -3.94 -19.54 1.50
C LEU A 148 -3.49 -19.29 0.06
N ILE A 149 -3.51 -20.32 -0.80
CA ILE A 149 -3.19 -20.19 -2.23
C ILE A 149 -4.20 -19.27 -2.93
N LYS A 150 -5.50 -19.39 -2.63
CA LYS A 150 -6.53 -18.49 -3.18
C LYS A 150 -6.33 -17.05 -2.70
N LYS A 151 -5.98 -16.86 -1.43
CA LYS A 151 -5.73 -15.55 -0.84
C LYS A 151 -4.50 -14.89 -1.46
N GLN A 152 -3.39 -15.62 -1.58
CA GLN A 152 -2.17 -15.16 -2.25
C GLN A 152 -2.42 -14.84 -3.73
N LYS A 153 -3.16 -15.69 -4.46
CA LYS A 153 -3.55 -15.39 -5.85
C LYS A 153 -4.41 -14.13 -5.96
N ASN A 154 -5.28 -13.86 -4.99
CA ASN A 154 -6.11 -12.65 -4.99
C ASN A 154 -5.32 -11.40 -4.60
N GLU A 155 -4.38 -11.50 -3.68
CA GLU A 155 -3.47 -10.40 -3.32
C GLU A 155 -2.54 -10.06 -4.49
N GLN A 156 -1.91 -11.06 -5.12
CA GLN A 156 -1.13 -10.86 -6.36
C GLN A 156 -1.96 -10.27 -7.49
N ARG A 157 -3.23 -10.69 -7.65
CA ARG A 157 -4.14 -10.11 -8.64
C ARG A 157 -4.44 -8.64 -8.36
N LYS A 158 -4.65 -8.26 -7.09
CA LYS A 158 -4.89 -6.87 -6.68
C LYS A 158 -3.65 -5.99 -6.85
N GLU A 159 -2.49 -6.47 -6.42
CA GLU A 159 -1.22 -5.76 -6.59
C GLU A 159 -0.90 -5.55 -8.07
N ASN A 160 -1.08 -6.58 -8.90
CA ASN A 160 -0.96 -6.45 -10.34
C ASN A 160 -1.99 -5.42 -10.87
N GLU A 161 -3.25 -5.49 -10.46
CA GLU A 161 -4.29 -4.55 -10.91
C GLU A 161 -3.95 -3.08 -10.59
N ASP A 162 -3.37 -2.79 -9.42
CA ASP A 162 -2.98 -1.43 -9.05
C ASP A 162 -1.75 -0.95 -9.84
N ILE A 163 -0.77 -1.83 -10.09
CA ILE A 163 0.35 -1.55 -11.01
C ILE A 163 -0.17 -1.27 -12.42
N PHE A 164 -1.18 -2.00 -12.89
CA PHE A 164 -1.76 -1.79 -14.21
C PHE A 164 -2.60 -0.51 -14.31
N LYS A 165 -3.32 -0.12 -13.24
CA LYS A 165 -3.96 1.21 -13.19
C LYS A 165 -2.93 2.33 -13.23
N LEU A 166 -1.79 2.15 -12.56
CA LEU A 166 -0.69 3.12 -12.59
C LEU A 166 -0.10 3.19 -14.01
N LEU A 167 0.21 2.06 -14.61
CA LEU A 167 0.68 1.96 -16.00
C LEU A 167 -0.29 2.64 -16.97
N GLN A 168 -1.60 2.42 -16.81
CA GLN A 168 -2.63 3.06 -17.61
C GLN A 168 -2.68 4.59 -17.42
N LYS A 169 -2.54 5.07 -16.17
CA LYS A 169 -2.45 6.51 -15.90
C LYS A 169 -1.21 7.13 -16.52
N CYS A 170 -0.05 6.47 -16.42
CA CYS A 170 1.20 6.91 -17.04
C CYS A 170 1.05 6.97 -18.56
N MET A 171 0.51 5.92 -19.19
CA MET A 171 0.28 5.91 -20.65
C MET A 171 -0.70 6.98 -21.11
N ASN A 172 -1.76 7.26 -20.34
CA ASN A 172 -2.66 8.38 -20.64
C ASN A 172 -1.94 9.73 -20.54
N HIS A 173 -1.06 9.90 -19.55
CA HIS A 173 -0.27 11.12 -19.38
C HIS A 173 0.73 11.33 -20.53
N ILE A 174 1.40 10.27 -20.97
CA ILE A 174 2.31 10.29 -22.11
C ILE A 174 1.51 10.53 -23.40
N SER A 175 0.34 9.91 -23.56
CA SER A 175 -0.57 10.13 -24.68
C SER A 175 -1.14 11.56 -24.74
N ASN A 176 -1.17 12.30 -23.64
CA ASN A 176 -1.54 13.72 -23.66
C ASN A 176 -0.37 14.61 -24.06
N ASN A 177 0.87 14.12 -23.93
CA ASN A 177 2.11 14.83 -24.17
C ASN A 177 2.93 14.20 -25.30
N LYS A 178 2.28 13.64 -26.33
CA LYS A 178 2.91 12.86 -27.41
C LYS A 178 4.07 13.57 -28.11
N HIS A 179 4.03 14.90 -28.16
CA HIS A 179 5.05 15.74 -28.79
C HIS A 179 6.36 15.85 -27.99
N LEU A 180 6.39 15.39 -26.75
CA LEU A 180 7.57 15.41 -25.86
C LEU A 180 8.30 14.06 -25.80
N PHE A 181 7.73 13.01 -26.40
CA PHE A 181 8.24 11.65 -26.30
C PHE A 181 8.38 11.01 -27.68
N ASP A 182 9.59 11.05 -28.24
CA ASP A 182 9.91 10.43 -29.53
C ASP A 182 9.73 8.90 -29.51
N GLU A 183 9.84 8.26 -28.34
CA GLU A 183 9.68 6.81 -28.11
C GLU A 183 8.22 6.40 -27.84
N TYR A 184 7.25 7.30 -28.00
CA TYR A 184 5.84 7.04 -27.70
C TYR A 184 5.26 5.84 -28.46
N HIS A 185 5.69 5.65 -29.72
CA HIS A 185 5.19 4.56 -30.56
C HIS A 185 5.63 3.19 -30.01
N ASP A 186 6.89 3.05 -29.61
CA ASP A 186 7.44 1.80 -29.07
C ASP A 186 6.84 1.48 -27.70
N LEU A 187 6.70 2.49 -26.84
CA LEU A 187 6.04 2.39 -25.53
C LEU A 187 4.56 2.00 -25.65
N GLN A 188 3.87 2.52 -26.67
CA GLN A 188 2.47 2.17 -26.93
C GLN A 188 2.34 0.71 -27.40
N GLU A 189 3.27 0.22 -28.20
CA GLU A 189 3.29 -1.15 -28.69
C GLU A 189 3.58 -2.14 -27.55
N GLU A 190 4.58 -1.88 -26.72
CA GLU A 190 4.86 -2.68 -25.52
C GLU A 190 3.68 -2.70 -24.55
N TYR A 191 3.03 -1.55 -24.33
CA TYR A 191 1.83 -1.47 -23.51
C TYR A 191 0.69 -2.33 -24.07
N GLN A 192 0.49 -2.33 -25.38
CA GLN A 192 -0.54 -3.17 -26.01
C GLN A 192 -0.23 -4.66 -25.87
N VAL A 193 1.03 -5.08 -26.03
CA VAL A 193 1.46 -6.47 -25.82
C VAL A 193 1.19 -6.90 -24.38
N ILE A 194 1.50 -6.04 -23.40
CA ILE A 194 1.25 -6.28 -21.99
C ILE A 194 -0.25 -6.41 -21.69
N VAL A 195 -1.10 -5.56 -22.29
CA VAL A 195 -2.56 -5.62 -22.13
C VAL A 195 -3.14 -6.88 -22.78
N GLN A 196 -2.66 -7.27 -23.97
CA GLN A 196 -3.11 -8.49 -24.67
C GLN A 196 -2.75 -9.77 -23.91
N ASN A 197 -1.57 -9.81 -23.29
CA ASN A 197 -1.13 -10.94 -22.47
C ASN A 197 -2.00 -11.13 -21.20
N ASN A 198 -2.75 -10.11 -20.79
CA ASN A 198 -3.59 -10.15 -19.60
C ASN A 198 -5.09 -10.07 -19.93
N LYS A 199 -5.74 -11.23 -20.14
CA LYS A 199 -7.18 -11.34 -20.49
C LYS A 199 -8.15 -10.54 -19.60
N HIS A 200 -7.86 -10.41 -18.31
CA HIS A 200 -8.70 -9.65 -17.37
C HIS A 200 -8.61 -8.13 -17.57
N ILE A 201 -7.42 -7.65 -17.95
CA ILE A 201 -7.15 -6.23 -18.17
C ILE A 201 -7.69 -5.82 -19.54
N LEU A 202 -7.50 -6.66 -20.55
CA LEU A 202 -8.10 -6.48 -21.87
C LEU A 202 -9.62 -6.27 -21.78
N SER A 203 -10.31 -7.10 -20.98
CA SER A 203 -11.76 -6.96 -20.75
C SER A 203 -12.11 -5.61 -20.12
N LYS A 204 -11.30 -5.11 -19.19
CA LYS A 204 -11.53 -3.86 -18.47
C LYS A 204 -11.24 -2.63 -19.34
N VAL A 205 -10.12 -2.63 -20.05
CA VAL A 205 -9.76 -1.59 -21.04
C VAL A 205 -10.83 -1.51 -22.14
N ASN A 206 -11.33 -2.65 -22.62
CA ASN A 206 -12.43 -2.66 -23.59
C ASN A 206 -13.73 -2.05 -23.05
N LEU A 207 -14.06 -2.29 -21.77
CA LEU A 207 -15.21 -1.64 -21.13
C LEU A 207 -15.01 -0.13 -20.99
N GLU A 208 -13.79 0.31 -20.70
CA GLU A 208 -13.45 1.72 -20.58
C GLU A 208 -13.49 2.43 -21.94
N ILE A 209 -12.98 1.81 -23.00
CA ILE A 209 -13.12 2.29 -24.38
C ILE A 209 -14.59 2.43 -24.75
N LYS A 210 -15.42 1.41 -24.47
CA LYS A 210 -16.87 1.48 -24.71
C LYS A 210 -17.54 2.61 -23.91
N SER A 211 -17.15 2.79 -22.65
CA SER A 211 -17.64 3.89 -21.81
C SER A 211 -17.26 5.26 -22.39
N CYS A 212 -16.04 5.40 -22.90
CA CYS A 212 -15.58 6.61 -23.56
C CYS A 212 -16.40 6.92 -24.83
N MET A 213 -16.64 5.92 -25.68
CA MET A 213 -17.50 6.09 -26.87
C MET A 213 -18.93 6.52 -26.50
N ILE A 214 -19.51 5.94 -25.45
CA ILE A 214 -20.84 6.33 -24.97
C ILE A 214 -20.85 7.80 -24.53
N LYS A 215 -19.83 8.26 -23.79
CA LYS A 215 -19.71 9.68 -23.40
C LYS A 215 -19.60 10.60 -24.61
N GLN A 216 -18.84 10.21 -25.63
CA GLN A 216 -18.73 10.97 -26.88
C GLN A 216 -20.07 11.04 -27.61
N ASN A 217 -20.78 9.92 -27.74
CA ASN A 217 -22.10 9.88 -28.37
C ASN A 217 -23.13 10.75 -27.64
N ILE A 218 -23.13 10.73 -26.30
CA ILE A 218 -23.99 11.61 -25.49
C ILE A 218 -23.63 13.08 -25.73
N SER A 219 -22.34 13.41 -25.77
CA SER A 219 -21.90 14.79 -26.02
C SER A 219 -22.31 15.29 -27.40
N GLN A 220 -22.19 14.44 -28.43
CA GLN A 220 -22.66 14.72 -29.78
C GLN A 220 -24.19 14.88 -29.82
N LEU A 221 -24.93 14.04 -29.10
CA LEU A 221 -26.39 14.15 -29.00
C LEU A 221 -26.81 15.47 -28.36
N MET A 222 -26.15 15.87 -27.27
CA MET A 222 -26.42 17.16 -26.60
C MET A 222 -26.13 18.34 -27.54
N ALA A 223 -25.00 18.31 -28.25
CA ALA A 223 -24.67 19.34 -29.25
C ALA A 223 -25.69 19.38 -30.41
N SER A 224 -26.22 18.23 -30.83
CA SER A 224 -27.27 18.15 -31.85
C SER A 224 -28.61 18.71 -31.35
N GLN A 225 -28.93 18.52 -30.07
CA GLN A 225 -30.12 19.13 -29.45
C GLN A 225 -29.97 20.64 -29.31
N GLU A 226 -28.81 21.14 -28.89
CA GLU A 226 -28.55 22.58 -28.77
C GLU A 226 -28.62 23.28 -30.13
N SER A 227 -28.03 22.68 -31.17
CA SER A 227 -28.13 23.19 -32.54
C SER A 227 -29.56 23.13 -33.08
N PHE A 228 -30.33 22.09 -32.77
CA PHE A 228 -31.75 22.02 -33.14
C PHE A 228 -32.60 23.08 -32.41
N LYS A 229 -32.34 23.31 -31.12
CA LYS A 229 -32.99 24.36 -30.35
C LYS A 229 -32.66 25.74 -30.92
N SER A 230 -31.38 26.00 -31.22
CA SER A 230 -30.96 27.24 -31.88
C SER A 230 -31.59 27.45 -33.25
N TYR A 231 -31.84 26.36 -33.99
CA TYR A 231 -32.56 26.43 -35.27
C TYR A 231 -34.04 26.79 -35.08
N LEU A 232 -34.71 26.20 -34.09
CA LEU A 232 -36.10 26.55 -33.77
C LEU A 232 -36.23 28.01 -33.27
N ASP A 233 -35.31 28.44 -32.41
CA ASP A 233 -35.24 29.82 -31.91
C ASP A 233 -34.91 30.84 -33.03
N SER A 234 -34.39 30.38 -34.17
CA SER A 234 -34.12 31.21 -35.35
C SER A 234 -35.29 31.30 -36.34
N ILE A 235 -36.33 30.46 -36.17
CA ILE A 235 -37.49 30.38 -37.07
C ILE A 235 -38.74 31.00 -36.44
N ILE A 236 -38.81 31.08 -35.12
CA ILE A 236 -39.83 31.79 -34.34
C ILE A 236 -39.42 33.26 -34.19
#